data_AF-A0A5Q0NUD9-F1
#
_entry.id   AF-A0A5Q0NUD9-F1
#
_cell.length_a   1.000
_cell.length_b   1.000
_cell.length_c   1.000
_cell.angle_alpha   90.00
_cell.angle_beta   90.00
_cell.angle_gamma   90.00
#
_symmetry.space_group_name_H-M   'P 1'
#
loop_
_entity.id
_entity.type
_entity.pdbx_description
1 polymer ?
#
loop_
_entity_poly.entity_id
_entity_poly.type
_entity_poly.pdbx_seq_one_letter_code
_entity_poly.pdbx_strand_id
1 'polypeptide(L)'
;MTVTELPSIGEAAPRARLDRPVLVGNLVSGALWLLLLALLGAWPLSLIGAAYVAVASAFLARVYAREHLSRKQEALAWALPWLGAVVLWIFLIASIGDGVAWPAWLHLWPGLVVGTLCYLAWQLSALAVRQFLSWREPRSCGGA
;
A
#
# COMPACT_ATOMS: atom_id res chain seq x y z
N MET A 1 -26.85 52.27 3.91
CA MET A 1 -26.93 50.97 4.59
C MET A 1 -25.85 50.07 4.01
N THR A 2 -24.71 49.99 4.70
CA THR A 2 -23.57 49.15 4.34
C THR A 2 -23.81 47.77 4.94
N VAL A 3 -24.05 46.77 4.09
CA VAL A 3 -24.05 45.37 4.50
C VAL A 3 -22.59 44.94 4.58
N THR A 4 -22.07 44.83 5.81
CA THR A 4 -20.80 44.19 6.10
C THR A 4 -21.00 42.68 6.02
N GLU A 5 -20.72 42.07 4.88
CA GLU A 5 -20.63 40.61 4.82
C GLU A 5 -19.38 40.16 5.59
N LEU A 6 -19.61 39.45 6.69
CA LEU A 6 -18.56 38.76 7.45
C LEU A 6 -18.03 37.60 6.59
N PRO A 7 -16.70 37.39 6.51
CA PRO A 7 -16.15 36.22 5.84
C PRO A 7 -16.63 34.95 6.55
N SER A 8 -17.21 34.01 5.79
CA SER A 8 -17.72 32.76 6.34
C SER A 8 -16.57 31.96 6.96
N ILE A 9 -16.54 31.89 8.29
CA ILE A 9 -15.67 30.97 9.04
C ILE A 9 -16.18 29.55 8.79
N GLY A 10 -15.39 28.76 8.07
CA GLY A 10 -15.70 27.36 7.82
C GLY A 10 -14.89 26.74 6.70
N GLU A 11 -13.57 26.95 6.69
CA GLU A 11 -12.65 26.04 5.98
C GLU A 11 -12.84 24.66 6.62
N ALA A 12 -13.78 23.89 6.09
CA ALA A 12 -13.91 22.48 6.40
C ALA A 12 -12.56 21.85 6.07
N ALA A 13 -11.82 21.46 7.11
CA ALA A 13 -10.55 20.76 6.97
C ALA A 13 -10.69 19.74 5.83
N PRO A 14 -9.80 19.75 4.81
CA PRO A 14 -9.97 18.91 3.64
C PRO A 14 -10.12 17.46 4.11
N ARG A 15 -11.34 16.94 4.01
CA ARG A 15 -11.68 15.59 4.45
C ARG A 15 -10.65 14.67 3.82
N ALA A 16 -9.99 13.85 4.63
CA ALA A 16 -9.00 12.90 4.16
C ALA A 16 -9.67 11.92 3.19
N ARG A 17 -9.68 12.26 1.90
CA ARG A 17 -10.15 11.37 0.84
C ARG A 17 -9.09 10.29 0.66
N LEU A 18 -9.56 9.06 0.52
CA LEU A 18 -8.77 7.91 0.12
C LEU A 18 -9.19 7.54 -1.29
N ASP A 19 -8.20 7.29 -2.15
CA ASP A 19 -8.46 6.76 -3.48
C ASP A 19 -8.98 5.32 -3.33
N ARG A 20 -10.28 5.15 -3.57
CA ARG A 20 -10.99 3.89 -3.36
C ARG A 20 -10.49 2.78 -4.29
N PRO A 21 -10.30 3.01 -5.61
CA PRO A 21 -9.67 2.03 -6.48
C PRO A 21 -8.29 1.55 -5.99
N VAL A 22 -7.43 2.48 -5.57
CA VAL A 22 -6.10 2.18 -5.04
C VAL A 22 -6.20 1.35 -3.76
N LEU A 23 -7.06 1.76 -2.83
CA LEU A 23 -7.26 1.05 -1.56
C LEU A 23 -7.76 -0.37 -1.79
N VAL A 24 -8.85 -0.53 -2.55
CA VAL A 24 -9.47 -1.84 -2.80
C VAL A 24 -8.52 -2.77 -3.54
N GLY A 25 -7.84 -2.28 -4.59
CA GLY A 25 -6.89 -3.09 -5.34
C GLY A 25 -5.73 -3.60 -4.48
N ASN A 26 -5.17 -2.76 -3.61
CA ASN A 26 -4.10 -3.16 -2.71
C ASN A 26 -4.57 -4.15 -1.64
N LEU A 27 -5.74 -3.91 -1.02
CA LEU A 27 -6.28 -4.76 0.02
C LEU A 27 -6.69 -6.14 -0.51
N VAL A 28 -7.37 -6.19 -1.65
CA VAL A 28 -7.76 -7.47 -2.29
C VAL A 28 -6.52 -8.26 -2.70
N SER A 29 -5.57 -7.62 -3.38
CA SER A 29 -4.30 -8.24 -3.75
C SER A 29 -3.58 -8.76 -2.50
N GLY A 30 -3.42 -7.92 -1.47
CA GLY A 30 -2.74 -8.31 -0.24
C GLY A 30 -3.45 -9.44 0.48
N ALA A 31 -4.78 -9.42 0.59
CA ALA A 31 -5.56 -10.48 1.20
C ALA A 31 -5.36 -11.84 0.50
N LEU A 32 -5.27 -11.86 -0.83
CA LEU A 32 -4.99 -13.09 -1.59
C LEU A 32 -3.60 -13.65 -1.27
N TRP A 33 -2.58 -12.79 -1.23
CA TRP A 33 -1.21 -13.19 -0.88
C TRP A 33 -1.10 -13.71 0.56
N LEU A 34 -1.78 -13.05 1.51
CA LEU A 34 -1.80 -13.44 2.92
C LEU A 34 -2.58 -14.74 3.13
N LEU A 35 -3.70 -14.92 2.42
CA LEU A 35 -4.43 -16.18 2.43
C LEU A 35 -3.56 -17.34 1.93
N LEU A 36 -2.82 -17.13 0.83
CA LEU A 36 -1.87 -18.14 0.34
C LEU A 36 -0.82 -18.49 1.40
N LEU A 37 -0.21 -17.51 2.05
CA LEU A 37 0.76 -17.73 3.13
C LEU A 37 0.14 -18.51 4.31
N ALA A 38 -1.07 -18.16 4.72
CA ALA A 38 -1.78 -18.85 5.78
C ALA A 38 -2.07 -20.31 5.41
N LEU A 39 -2.50 -20.59 4.18
CA LEU A 39 -2.75 -21.94 3.67
C LEU A 39 -1.47 -22.78 3.56
N LEU A 40 -0.31 -22.14 3.37
CA LEU A 40 1.00 -22.79 3.38
C LEU A 40 1.55 -23.00 4.82
N GLY A 41 0.76 -22.73 5.85
CA GLY A 41 1.14 -22.92 7.26
C GLY A 41 1.88 -21.74 7.90
N ALA A 42 2.20 -20.69 7.13
CA ALA A 42 2.88 -19.49 7.61
C ALA A 42 1.91 -18.44 8.19
N TRP A 43 0.93 -18.87 8.99
CA TRP A 43 -0.11 -17.99 9.53
C TRP A 43 0.42 -16.83 10.41
N PRO A 44 1.52 -16.96 11.20
CA PRO A 44 2.04 -15.82 11.96
C PRO A 44 2.60 -14.73 11.03
N LEU A 45 3.27 -15.12 9.95
CA LEU A 45 3.73 -14.19 8.92
C LEU A 45 2.54 -13.52 8.22
N SER A 46 1.44 -14.24 8.02
CA SER A 46 0.22 -13.66 7.47
C SER A 46 -0.36 -12.55 8.36
N LEU A 47 -0.27 -12.66 9.69
CA LEU A 47 -0.75 -11.60 10.59
C LEU A 47 0.14 -10.35 10.53
N ILE A 48 1.45 -10.53 10.56
CA ILE A 48 2.40 -9.41 10.44
C ILE A 48 2.26 -8.73 9.08
N GLY A 49 2.14 -9.54 8.02
CA GLY A 49 1.87 -9.08 6.67
C GLY A 49 0.54 -8.33 6.53
N ALA A 50 -0.51 -8.75 7.26
CA ALA A 50 -1.80 -8.05 7.26
C ALA A 50 -1.69 -6.62 7.80
N ALA A 51 -0.94 -6.43 8.90
CA ALA A 51 -0.68 -5.09 9.45
C ALA A 51 0.07 -4.21 8.44
N TYR A 52 1.12 -4.76 7.82
CA TYR A 52 1.87 -4.07 6.77
C TYR A 52 0.96 -3.69 5.58
N VAL A 53 0.20 -4.64 5.03
CA VAL A 53 -0.70 -4.43 3.89
C VAL A 53 -1.72 -3.36 4.21
N ALA A 54 -2.35 -3.39 5.39
CA ALA A 54 -3.35 -2.40 5.79
C ALA A 54 -2.77 -0.98 5.83
N VAL A 55 -1.63 -0.81 6.51
CA VAL A 55 -0.97 0.50 6.65
C VAL A 55 -0.48 1.02 5.29
N ALA A 56 0.21 0.17 4.51
CA ALA A 56 0.72 0.55 3.20
C ALA A 56 -0.41 0.87 2.21
N SER A 57 -1.52 0.12 2.24
CA SER A 57 -2.69 0.39 1.39
C SER A 57 -3.34 1.72 1.73
N ALA A 58 -3.52 2.01 3.02
CA ALA A 58 -4.08 3.29 3.48
C ALA A 58 -3.16 4.47 3.11
N PHE A 59 -1.84 4.31 3.29
CA PHE A 59 -0.85 5.29 2.88
C PHE A 59 -0.93 5.58 1.37
N LEU A 60 -0.88 4.55 0.53
CA LEU A 60 -0.96 4.69 -0.93
C LEU A 60 -2.27 5.35 -1.34
N ALA A 61 -3.41 4.87 -0.82
CA ALA A 61 -4.72 5.44 -1.12
C ALA A 61 -4.81 6.92 -0.71
N ARG A 62 -4.18 7.31 0.39
CA ARG A 62 -4.15 8.70 0.85
C ARG A 62 -3.27 9.61 0.00
N VAL A 63 -2.14 9.08 -0.48
CA VAL A 63 -1.21 9.81 -1.35
C VAL A 63 -1.83 10.00 -2.73
N TYR A 64 -2.38 8.93 -3.32
CA TYR A 64 -3.01 8.96 -4.64
C TYR A 64 -4.37 9.67 -4.70
N ALA A 65 -5.00 9.94 -3.55
CA ALA A 65 -6.18 10.79 -3.49
C ALA A 65 -5.90 12.28 -3.77
N ARG A 66 -4.64 12.69 -3.92
CA ARG A 66 -4.26 14.07 -4.23
C ARG A 66 -4.39 14.31 -5.74
N GLU A 67 -4.98 15.44 -6.13
CA GLU A 67 -5.20 15.81 -7.53
C GLU A 67 -3.90 15.95 -8.33
N HIS A 68 -2.83 16.41 -7.68
CA HIS A 68 -1.51 16.54 -8.28
C HIS A 68 -0.43 15.96 -7.37
N LEU A 69 0.38 15.06 -7.93
CA LEU A 69 1.59 14.54 -7.31
C LEU A 69 2.80 15.02 -8.09
N SER A 70 3.79 15.56 -7.39
CA SER A 70 5.09 15.82 -8.01
C SER A 70 5.84 14.50 -8.24
N ARG A 71 6.77 14.48 -9.21
CA ARG A 71 7.62 13.29 -9.49
C ARG A 71 8.33 12.77 -8.23
N LYS A 72 8.76 13.67 -7.34
CA LYS A 72 9.39 13.29 -6.06
C LYS A 72 8.42 12.59 -5.13
N GLN A 73 7.18 13.09 -5.02
CA GLN A 73 6.15 12.49 -4.17
C GLN A 73 5.70 11.14 -4.72
N GLU A 74 5.61 11.01 -6.03
CA GLU A 74 5.32 9.73 -6.68
C GLU A 74 6.43 8.71 -6.42
N ALA A 75 7.70 9.08 -6.61
CA ALA A 75 8.83 8.22 -6.28
C ALA A 75 8.80 7.77 -4.80
N LEU A 76 8.49 8.67 -3.87
CA LEU A 76 8.35 8.35 -2.45
C LEU A 76 7.15 7.47 -2.14
N ALA A 77 6.03 7.64 -2.85
CA ALA A 77 4.84 6.81 -2.71
C ALA A 77 5.16 5.33 -2.99
N TRP A 78 6.07 5.07 -3.93
CA TRP A 78 6.57 3.73 -4.23
C TRP A 78 7.70 3.30 -3.28
N ALA A 79 8.65 4.18 -3.00
CA ALA A 79 9.83 3.83 -2.22
C ALA A 79 9.51 3.53 -0.75
N LEU A 80 8.58 4.26 -0.13
CA LEU A 80 8.29 4.10 1.30
C LEU A 80 7.69 2.72 1.64
N PRO A 81 6.61 2.26 0.98
CA PRO A 81 6.09 0.92 1.20
C PRO A 81 7.10 -0.17 0.82
N TRP A 82 7.88 0.02 -0.24
CA TRP A 82 8.95 -0.90 -0.64
C TRP A 82 10.02 -1.05 0.45
N LEU A 83 10.53 0.05 0.99
CA LEU A 83 11.48 0.03 2.10
C LEU A 83 10.88 -0.67 3.32
N GLY A 84 9.60 -0.43 3.62
CA GLY A 84 8.88 -1.14 4.67
C GLY A 84 8.85 -2.67 4.45
N ALA A 85 8.64 -3.12 3.22
CA ALA A 85 8.69 -4.55 2.89
C ALA A 85 10.10 -5.12 3.06
N VAL A 86 11.13 -4.41 2.58
CA VAL A 86 12.54 -4.84 2.73
C VAL A 86 12.93 -4.96 4.20
N VAL A 87 12.62 -3.95 5.02
CA VAL A 87 12.90 -3.98 6.47
C VAL A 87 12.16 -5.12 7.15
N LEU A 88 10.88 -5.32 6.81
CA LEU A 88 10.10 -6.43 7.34
C LEU A 88 10.74 -7.78 7.02
N TRP A 89 11.17 -8.00 5.78
CA TRP A 89 11.80 -9.25 5.39
C TRP A 89 13.20 -9.46 5.99
N ILE A 90 14.01 -8.40 6.13
CA ILE A 90 15.28 -8.47 6.86
C ILE A 90 15.02 -8.95 8.29
N PHE A 91 14.03 -8.36 8.97
CA PHE A 91 13.67 -8.74 10.33
C PHE A 91 13.17 -10.19 10.41
N LEU A 92 12.28 -10.61 9.51
CA LEU A 92 11.76 -11.97 9.47
C LEU A 92 12.88 -13.00 9.24
N ILE A 93 13.77 -12.76 8.27
CA ILE A 93 14.88 -13.66 7.96
C ILE A 93 15.86 -13.73 9.14
N ALA A 94 16.17 -12.59 9.77
CA ALA A 94 17.01 -12.56 10.96
C ALA A 94 16.36 -13.33 12.14
N SER A 95 15.02 -13.31 12.25
CA SER A 95 14.29 -14.00 13.32
C SER A 95 14.14 -15.52 13.15
N ILE A 96 14.36 -16.04 11.94
CA ILE A 96 14.22 -17.47 11.61
C ILE A 96 15.53 -18.25 11.87
N GLY A 97 16.67 -17.57 12.02
CA GLY A 97 17.98 -18.21 12.13
C GLY A 97 18.15 -19.15 13.33
N ASP A 98 18.84 -20.27 13.10
CA ASP A 98 19.02 -21.45 13.98
C ASP A 98 19.88 -21.21 15.25
N GLY A 99 19.85 -20.02 15.84
CA GLY A 99 20.63 -19.68 17.04
C GLY A 99 22.13 -19.41 16.78
N VAL A 100 22.60 -19.52 15.53
CA VAL A 100 23.92 -19.04 15.14
C VAL A 100 23.80 -17.56 14.81
N ALA A 101 24.43 -16.70 15.61
CA ALA A 101 24.43 -15.25 15.40
C ALA A 101 25.23 -14.88 14.14
N TRP A 102 24.57 -14.91 13.00
CA TRP A 102 25.16 -14.43 11.74
C TRP A 102 25.28 -12.91 11.80
N PRO A 103 26.35 -12.33 11.26
CA PRO A 103 26.47 -10.89 11.11
C PRO A 103 25.25 -10.28 10.41
N ALA A 104 24.68 -9.21 10.98
CA ALA A 104 23.44 -8.58 10.50
C ALA A 104 23.43 -8.24 9.00
N TRP A 105 24.60 -7.94 8.41
CA TRP A 105 24.75 -7.63 7.00
C TRP A 105 24.41 -8.79 6.05
N LEU A 106 24.53 -10.05 6.51
CA LEU A 106 24.17 -11.23 5.72
C LEU A 106 22.66 -11.40 5.55
N HIS A 107 21.84 -10.81 6.42
CA HIS A 107 20.38 -10.79 6.29
C HIS A 107 19.89 -9.66 5.37
N LEU A 108 20.72 -8.65 5.09
CA LEU A 108 20.37 -7.51 4.24
C LEU A 108 20.09 -7.93 2.80
N TRP A 109 21.00 -8.71 2.20
CA TRP A 109 20.85 -9.14 0.81
C TRP A 109 19.60 -9.99 0.56
N PRO A 110 19.36 -11.10 1.29
CA PRO A 110 18.16 -11.91 1.07
C PRO A 110 16.89 -11.12 1.43
N GLY A 111 16.90 -10.29 2.47
CA GLY A 111 15.75 -9.43 2.81
C GLY A 111 15.45 -8.39 1.73
N LEU A 112 16.48 -7.78 1.13
CA LEU A 112 16.33 -6.89 -0.01
C LEU A 112 15.72 -7.61 -1.23
N VAL A 113 16.25 -8.77 -1.59
CA VAL A 113 15.79 -9.54 -2.75
C VAL A 113 14.34 -10.01 -2.53
N VAL A 114 14.07 -10.71 -1.44
CA VAL A 114 12.73 -11.26 -1.15
C VAL A 114 11.73 -10.13 -0.95
N GLY A 115 12.07 -9.11 -0.16
CA GLY A 115 11.19 -7.96 0.08
C GLY A 115 10.85 -7.19 -1.19
N THR A 116 11.82 -7.00 -2.09
CA THR A 116 11.58 -6.36 -3.38
C THR A 116 10.64 -7.19 -4.26
N LEU A 117 10.91 -8.49 -4.40
CA LEU A 117 10.07 -9.37 -5.22
C LEU A 117 8.64 -9.45 -4.71
N CYS A 118 8.46 -9.64 -3.40
CA CYS A 118 7.13 -9.66 -2.77
C CYS A 118 6.39 -8.34 -2.95
N TYR A 119 7.07 -7.20 -2.76
CA TYR A 119 6.47 -5.88 -2.94
C TYR A 119 6.01 -5.66 -4.38
N LEU A 120 6.87 -5.96 -5.37
CA LEU A 120 6.55 -5.79 -6.78
C LEU A 120 5.41 -6.72 -7.20
N ALA A 121 5.44 -8.00 -6.79
CA ALA A 121 4.38 -8.95 -7.09
C ALA A 121 3.02 -8.51 -6.52
N TRP A 122 3.01 -7.99 -5.28
CA TRP A 122 1.82 -7.44 -4.65
C TRP A 122 1.29 -6.21 -5.41
N GLN A 123 2.15 -5.25 -5.76
CA GLN A 123 1.74 -4.03 -6.48
C GLN A 123 1.26 -4.31 -7.91
N LEU A 124 1.94 -5.19 -8.64
CA LEU A 124 1.51 -5.61 -9.98
C LEU A 124 0.13 -6.30 -9.93
N SER A 125 -0.08 -7.16 -8.95
CA SER A 125 -1.38 -7.80 -8.71
C SER A 125 -2.45 -6.76 -8.34
N ALA A 126 -2.11 -5.76 -7.52
CA ALA A 126 -3.04 -4.68 -7.17
C ALA A 126 -3.43 -3.83 -8.38
N LEU A 127 -2.48 -3.55 -9.29
CA LEU A 127 -2.75 -2.87 -10.56
C LEU A 127 -3.66 -3.70 -11.46
N ALA A 128 -3.45 -5.01 -11.56
CA ALA A 128 -4.32 -5.90 -12.31
C ALA A 128 -5.76 -5.91 -11.75
N VAL A 129 -5.93 -5.91 -10.43
CA VAL A 129 -7.25 -5.80 -9.79
C VAL A 129 -7.92 -4.47 -10.12
N ARG A 130 -7.18 -3.35 -10.06
CA ARG A 130 -7.73 -2.03 -10.41
C ARG A 130 -8.19 -1.97 -11.87
N GLN A 131 -7.37 -2.49 -12.78
CA GLN A 131 -7.70 -2.55 -14.21
C GLN A 131 -8.93 -3.43 -14.46
N PHE A 132 -9.05 -4.54 -13.75
CA PHE A 132 -10.23 -5.39 -13.84
C PHE A 132 -11.50 -4.71 -13.32
N LEU A 133 -11.40 -3.95 -12.22
CA LEU A 133 -12.53 -3.20 -11.67
C LEU A 133 -12.95 -2.05 -12.60
N SER A 134 -12.02 -1.35 -13.22
CA SER A 134 -12.35 -0.26 -14.16
C SER A 134 -13.07 -0.76 -15.41
N TRP A 135 -12.80 -1.99 -15.86
CA TRP A 135 -13.56 -2.61 -16.95
C TRP A 135 -15.00 -2.98 -16.58
N ARG A 136 -15.29 -3.12 -15.28
CA ARG A 136 -16.62 -3.47 -14.77
C ARG A 136 -17.49 -2.25 -14.49
N GLU A 137 -16.93 -1.05 -14.46
CA GLU A 137 -17.74 0.17 -14.34
C GLU A 137 -18.57 0.34 -15.61
N PRO A 138 -19.92 0.29 -15.52
CA PRO A 138 -20.76 0.52 -16.67
C PRO A 138 -20.42 1.90 -17.21
N ARG A 139 -20.09 2.00 -18.50
CA ARG A 139 -20.08 3.31 -19.17
C ARG A 139 -21.50 3.86 -18.99
N SER A 140 -21.68 4.83 -18.10
CA SER A 140 -22.87 5.65 -18.10
C SER A 140 -22.93 6.29 -19.47
N CYS A 141 -23.73 5.70 -20.36
CA CYS A 141 -24.07 6.28 -21.65
C CYS A 141 -24.47 7.72 -21.38
N GLY A 142 -23.72 8.64 -21.99
CA GLY A 142 -24.06 10.05 -21.97
C GLY A 142 -25.50 10.22 -22.46
N GLY A 143 -26.33 10.79 -21.59
CA GLY A 143 -27.54 11.45 -22.04
C GLY A 143 -27.11 12.69 -22.80
N ALA A 144 -27.08 12.58 -24.13
CA ALA A 144 -27.18 13.70 -25.04
C ALA A 144 -28.57 14.33 -24.96
#